data_AF-A0A0C2J594-F1
#
_entry.id   AF-A0A0C2J594-F1
#
_cell.length_a   1.000
_cell.length_b   1.000
_cell.length_c   1.000
_cell.angle_alpha   90.00
_cell.angle_beta   90.00
_cell.angle_gamma   90.00
#
_symmetry.space_group_name_H-M   'P 1'
#
loop_
_entity.id
_entity.type
_entity.pdbx_description
1 polymer ?
#
loop_
_entity_poly.entity_id
_entity_poly.type
_entity_poly.pdbx_seq_one_letter_code
_entity_poly.pdbx_strand_id
1 'polypeptide(L)'
;MTQCTHDIDEERARILFILLKILHRYGLLHNVEFNINQLFIITKNMLKVLDSYNDYAFLGISNTWCGILNEPKNSFQIDTVDKLKCLSAVFSIDLAWKLQKVLNSSHHFQVTKNTKQKLFIINLALICFHKFDDLLIISFRLFLKQVNRWFQKYIKTKLFIDGTIENQLLLIQHCIKGQFSLRTNISFEEEQDYYRHLKRFVQYPSLSNIFYTKDFIRYFY
;
A
#
# COMPACT_ATOMS: atom_id res chain seq x y z
N MET A 1 2.17 32.75 -16.81
CA MET A 1 2.54 33.32 -15.49
C MET A 1 2.19 32.44 -14.29
N THR A 2 1.69 31.20 -14.48
CA THR A 2 1.31 30.26 -13.39
C THR A 2 2.41 29.29 -12.95
N GLN A 3 3.58 29.29 -13.61
CA GLN A 3 4.62 28.31 -13.37
C GLN A 3 5.47 28.62 -12.13
N CYS A 4 5.72 29.91 -11.84
CA CYS A 4 6.59 30.32 -10.74
C CYS A 4 5.96 30.12 -9.34
N THR A 5 4.63 30.12 -9.23
CA THR A 5 3.93 29.86 -7.96
C THR A 5 3.88 28.37 -7.60
N HIS A 6 3.92 27.50 -8.61
CA HIS A 6 3.83 26.05 -8.42
C HIS A 6 5.07 25.49 -7.72
N ASP A 7 6.26 25.97 -8.09
CA ASP A 7 7.53 25.50 -7.52
C ASP A 7 7.67 25.83 -6.02
N ILE A 8 7.19 27.02 -5.61
CA ILE A 8 7.26 27.47 -4.20
C ILE A 8 6.39 26.59 -3.29
N ASP A 9 5.21 26.19 -3.76
CA ASP A 9 4.29 25.36 -2.97
C ASP A 9 4.82 23.92 -2.82
N GLU A 10 5.50 23.40 -3.84
CA GLU A 10 6.16 22.10 -3.77
C GLU A 10 7.32 22.11 -2.75
N GLU A 11 8.18 23.13 -2.79
CA GLU A 11 9.28 23.27 -1.82
C GLU A 11 8.75 23.34 -0.37
N ARG A 12 7.69 24.12 -0.14
CA ARG A 12 7.04 24.21 1.18
C ARG A 12 6.49 22.86 1.65
N ALA A 13 5.87 22.10 0.76
CA ALA A 13 5.35 20.77 1.09
C ALA A 13 6.48 19.77 1.40
N ARG A 14 7.59 19.82 0.65
CA ARG A 14 8.79 19.00 0.95
C ARG A 14 9.37 19.34 2.32
N ILE A 15 9.50 20.62 2.65
CA ILE A 15 9.95 21.07 3.98
C ILE A 15 9.01 20.54 5.06
N LEU A 16 7.69 20.67 4.87
CA LEU A 16 6.70 20.14 5.81
C LEU A 16 6.88 18.62 6.02
N PHE A 17 7.10 17.84 4.96
CA PHE A 17 7.28 16.39 5.09
C PHE A 17 8.58 16.02 5.80
N ILE A 18 9.65 16.79 5.61
CA ILE A 18 10.88 16.65 6.39
C ILE A 18 10.60 16.91 7.88
N LEU A 19 9.88 17.98 8.21
CA LEU A 19 9.50 18.31 9.59
C LEU A 19 8.62 17.21 10.21
N LEU A 20 7.60 16.73 9.49
CA LEU A 20 6.74 15.64 9.96
C LEU A 20 7.53 14.35 10.21
N LYS A 21 8.51 14.05 9.36
CA LYS A 21 9.42 12.90 9.54
C LYS A 21 10.28 13.06 10.80
N ILE A 22 10.78 14.27 11.06
CA ILE A 22 11.52 14.60 12.29
C ILE A 22 10.60 14.40 13.50
N LEU A 23 9.41 14.99 13.50
CA LEU A 23 8.43 14.87 14.60
C LEU A 23 8.04 13.40 14.85
N HIS A 24 7.80 12.63 13.80
CA HIS A 24 7.54 11.19 13.91
C HIS A 24 8.68 10.45 14.60
N ARG A 25 9.93 10.72 14.21
CA ARG A 25 11.11 10.06 14.80
C ARG A 25 11.28 10.37 16.28
N TYR A 26 10.98 11.59 16.70
CA TYR A 26 11.00 11.98 18.11
C TYR A 26 9.73 11.59 18.87
N GLY A 27 8.78 10.90 18.21
CA GLY A 27 7.51 10.52 18.80
C GLY A 27 6.61 11.71 19.11
N LEU A 28 6.91 12.93 18.64
CA LEU A 28 6.20 14.16 19.03
C LEU A 28 4.88 14.38 18.27
N LEU A 29 4.52 13.50 17.34
CA LEU A 29 3.27 13.65 16.57
C LEU A 29 2.01 13.70 17.44
N HIS A 30 2.01 13.06 18.60
CA HIS A 30 0.86 13.07 19.52
C HIS A 30 0.71 14.40 20.29
N ASN A 31 1.76 15.22 20.34
CA ASN A 31 1.77 16.50 21.06
C ASN A 31 1.44 17.70 20.18
N VAL A 32 1.37 17.49 18.86
CA VAL A 32 1.11 18.56 17.90
C VAL A 32 -0.31 18.41 17.38
N GLU A 33 -1.11 19.46 17.56
CA GLU A 33 -2.43 19.53 16.95
C GLU A 33 -2.28 19.82 15.46
N PHE A 34 -2.52 18.81 14.62
CA PHE A 34 -2.47 18.95 13.17
C PHE A 34 -3.85 19.24 12.60
N ASN A 35 -3.93 20.19 11.67
CA ASN A 35 -5.04 20.22 10.74
C ASN A 35 -4.87 19.08 9.72
N ILE A 36 -5.42 17.90 10.05
CA ILE A 36 -5.24 16.68 9.26
C ILE A 36 -5.87 16.82 7.87
N ASN A 37 -6.95 17.60 7.74
CA ASN A 37 -7.55 17.89 6.44
C ASN A 37 -6.61 18.71 5.56
N GLN A 38 -5.88 19.68 6.12
CA GLN A 38 -4.87 20.42 5.40
C GLN A 38 -3.69 19.53 5.01
N LEU A 39 -3.22 18.66 5.91
CA LEU A 39 -2.18 17.66 5.59
C LEU A 39 -2.62 16.72 4.47
N PHE A 40 -3.89 16.30 4.46
CA PHE A 40 -4.49 15.51 3.39
C PHE A 40 -4.46 16.25 2.05
N ILE A 41 -4.87 17.52 2.02
CA ILE A 41 -4.84 18.35 0.80
C ILE A 41 -3.40 18.49 0.27
N ILE A 42 -2.44 18.75 1.15
CA ILE A 42 -1.02 18.85 0.79
C ILE A 42 -0.52 17.52 0.22
N THR A 43 -0.81 16.40 0.90
CA THR A 43 -0.45 15.05 0.43
C THR A 43 -1.04 14.77 -0.95
N LYS A 44 -2.32 15.08 -1.17
CA LYS A 44 -3.02 14.88 -2.45
C LYS A 44 -2.40 15.71 -3.56
N ASN A 45 -2.05 16.97 -3.31
CA ASN A 45 -1.42 17.84 -4.30
C ASN A 45 -0.01 17.35 -4.64
N MET A 46 0.75 16.95 -3.63
CA MET A 46 2.10 16.39 -3.81
C MET A 46 2.09 15.10 -4.64
N LEU A 47 1.07 14.24 -4.50
CA LEU A 47 0.90 13.06 -5.35
C LEU A 47 0.63 13.38 -6.83
N LYS A 48 0.14 14.59 -7.17
CA LYS A 48 -0.08 15.00 -8.56
C LYS A 48 1.21 15.38 -9.27
N VAL A 49 2.17 15.93 -8.54
CA VAL A 49 3.46 16.44 -9.03
C VAL A 49 4.54 15.35 -8.98
N LEU A 50 4.25 14.22 -8.33
CA LEU A 50 5.14 13.07 -8.28
C LEU A 50 5.32 12.43 -9.67
N ASP A 51 6.36 12.89 -10.37
CA ASP A 51 6.75 12.36 -11.67
C ASP A 51 7.49 11.01 -11.55
N SER A 52 8.11 10.73 -10.40
CA SER A 52 8.85 9.48 -10.21
C SER A 52 8.89 8.96 -8.77
N TYR A 53 9.11 7.65 -8.65
CA TYR A 53 9.16 6.90 -7.39
C TYR A 53 10.37 7.22 -6.49
N ASN A 54 11.34 7.97 -7.01
CA ASN A 54 12.63 8.18 -6.35
C ASN A 54 12.66 9.44 -5.47
N ASP A 55 11.53 10.11 -5.27
CA ASP A 55 11.50 11.26 -4.39
C ASP A 55 11.60 10.82 -2.92
N TYR A 56 12.83 10.87 -2.40
CA TYR A 56 13.15 10.56 -1.01
C TYR A 56 12.37 11.42 -0.01
N ALA A 57 11.83 12.58 -0.43
CA ALA A 57 10.99 13.42 0.43
C ALA A 57 9.70 12.69 0.86
N PHE A 58 9.19 11.76 0.04
CA PHE A 58 8.03 10.94 0.39
C PHE A 58 8.38 9.75 1.28
N LEU A 59 9.67 9.46 1.48
CA LEU A 59 10.09 8.40 2.41
C LEU A 59 9.93 8.88 3.85
N GLY A 60 8.73 8.68 4.39
CA GLY A 60 8.37 9.02 5.76
C GLY A 60 6.90 9.37 5.90
N ILE A 61 6.27 9.94 4.85
CA ILE A 61 4.87 10.37 4.91
C ILE A 61 3.92 9.20 5.21
N SER A 62 4.26 8.02 4.70
CA SER A 62 3.53 6.78 4.95
C SER A 62 3.55 6.37 6.42
N ASN A 63 4.65 6.65 7.15
CA ASN A 63 4.72 6.39 8.58
C ASN A 63 3.94 7.46 9.37
N THR A 64 3.99 8.72 8.95
CA THR A 64 3.16 9.79 9.52
C THR A 64 1.68 9.44 9.42
N TRP A 65 1.20 9.02 8.24
CA TRP A 65 -0.18 8.57 8.05
C TRP A 65 -0.54 7.33 8.87
N CYS A 66 0.37 6.37 9.02
CA CYS A 66 0.16 5.25 9.95
C CYS A 66 0.03 5.73 11.40
N GLY A 67 0.87 6.66 11.85
CA GLY A 67 0.76 7.24 13.20
C GLY A 67 -0.58 7.91 13.41
N ILE A 68 -0.98 8.78 12.48
CA ILE A 68 -2.28 9.46 12.44
C ILE A 68 -3.42 8.44 12.52
N LEU A 69 -3.44 7.42 11.66
CA LEU A 69 -4.54 6.43 11.61
C LEU A 69 -4.61 5.49 12.82
N ASN A 70 -3.53 5.35 13.59
CA ASN A 70 -3.51 4.51 14.78
C ASN A 70 -3.74 5.29 16.08
N GLU A 71 -3.81 6.62 16.01
CA GLU A 71 -4.02 7.47 17.18
C GLU A 71 -5.50 7.41 17.62
N PRO A 72 -5.82 6.96 18.84
CA PRO A 72 -7.20 6.76 19.29
C PRO A 72 -8.01 8.06 19.37
N LYS A 73 -7.34 9.20 19.58
CA LYS A 73 -7.96 10.53 19.65
C LYS A 73 -8.24 11.14 18.29
N ASN A 74 -7.78 10.50 17.20
CA ASN A 74 -7.87 11.08 15.89
C ASN A 74 -9.26 10.89 15.27
N SER A 75 -9.83 11.97 14.75
CA SER A 75 -11.12 12.00 14.05
C SER A 75 -10.99 11.69 12.54
N PHE A 76 -9.78 11.52 12.02
CA PHE A 76 -9.59 11.29 10.59
C PHE A 76 -10.12 9.91 10.16
N GLN A 77 -11.22 9.93 9.42
CA GLN A 77 -11.85 8.75 8.83
C GLN A 77 -11.61 8.70 7.32
N ILE A 78 -11.40 7.50 6.79
CA ILE A 78 -11.35 7.22 5.34
C ILE A 78 -12.77 7.00 4.84
N ASP A 79 -13.55 8.07 4.84
CA ASP A 79 -14.99 8.11 4.52
C ASP A 79 -15.27 8.48 3.04
N THR A 80 -14.25 8.93 2.31
CA THR A 80 -14.36 9.26 0.87
C THR A 80 -13.43 8.44 0.00
N VAL A 81 -13.85 8.24 -1.24
CA VAL A 81 -13.04 7.61 -2.29
C VAL A 81 -11.72 8.36 -2.49
N ASP A 82 -11.74 9.69 -2.40
CA ASP A 82 -10.54 10.52 -2.53
C ASP A 82 -9.52 10.29 -1.41
N LYS A 83 -9.98 10.16 -0.17
CA LYS A 83 -9.11 9.79 0.96
C LYS A 83 -8.50 8.40 0.77
N LEU A 84 -9.32 7.44 0.34
CA LEU A 84 -8.87 6.08 0.07
C LEU A 84 -7.83 6.04 -1.06
N LYS A 85 -8.08 6.71 -2.19
CA LYS A 85 -7.15 6.83 -3.33
C LYS A 85 -5.81 7.44 -2.89
N CYS A 86 -5.85 8.57 -2.19
CA CYS A 86 -4.65 9.27 -1.74
C CYS A 86 -3.79 8.40 -0.81
N LEU A 87 -4.39 7.82 0.23
CA LEU A 87 -3.64 7.01 1.20
C LEU A 87 -3.12 5.71 0.60
N SER A 88 -3.91 5.05 -0.24
CA SER A 88 -3.44 3.86 -0.96
C SER A 88 -2.29 4.18 -1.92
N ALA A 89 -2.24 5.37 -2.53
CA ALA A 89 -1.10 5.82 -3.33
C ALA A 89 0.16 5.95 -2.46
N VAL A 90 0.06 6.71 -1.36
CA VAL A 90 1.15 6.91 -0.39
C VAL A 90 1.69 5.57 0.11
N PHE A 91 0.80 4.65 0.47
CA PHE A 91 1.19 3.35 0.99
C PHE A 91 1.78 2.44 -0.08
N SER A 92 1.27 2.50 -1.32
CA SER A 92 1.84 1.73 -2.44
C SER A 92 3.27 2.16 -2.74
N ILE A 93 3.55 3.47 -2.73
CA ILE A 93 4.91 4.01 -2.91
C ILE A 93 5.86 3.50 -1.83
N ASP A 94 5.48 3.61 -0.54
CA ASP A 94 6.31 3.13 0.58
C ASP A 94 6.57 1.61 0.50
N LEU A 95 5.54 0.81 0.20
CA LEU A 95 5.69 -0.64 0.10
C LEU A 95 6.50 -1.06 -1.13
N ALA A 96 6.30 -0.41 -2.28
CA ALA A 96 7.08 -0.67 -3.50
C ALA A 96 8.57 -0.45 -3.24
N TRP A 97 8.94 0.66 -2.59
CA TRP A 97 10.32 0.96 -2.26
C TRP A 97 10.92 -0.04 -1.26
N LYS A 98 10.16 -0.43 -0.22
CA LYS A 98 10.59 -1.45 0.74
C LYS A 98 10.82 -2.81 0.08
N LEU A 99 9.91 -3.23 -0.78
CA LEU A 99 10.04 -4.49 -1.52
C LEU A 99 11.21 -4.47 -2.48
N GLN A 100 11.41 -3.37 -3.21
CA GLN A 100 12.55 -3.21 -4.11
C GLN A 100 13.87 -3.36 -3.33
N LYS A 101 14.00 -2.72 -2.17
CA LYS A 101 15.17 -2.87 -1.30
C LYS A 101 15.38 -4.30 -0.81
N VAL A 102 14.30 -4.97 -0.40
CA VAL A 102 14.34 -6.36 0.03
C VAL A 102 14.78 -7.27 -1.11
N LEU A 103 14.24 -7.08 -2.31
CA LEU A 103 14.57 -7.86 -3.51
C LEU A 103 16.01 -7.65 -3.99
N ASN A 104 16.57 -6.47 -3.73
CA ASN A 104 17.96 -6.14 -4.04
C ASN A 104 18.94 -6.51 -2.91
N SER A 105 18.46 -7.12 -1.82
CA SER A 105 19.30 -7.53 -0.69
C SER A 105 18.98 -8.96 -0.25
N SER A 106 19.74 -9.47 0.73
CA SER A 106 19.47 -10.78 1.35
C SER A 106 18.39 -10.72 2.44
N HIS A 107 17.90 -9.53 2.78
CA HIS A 107 16.92 -9.33 3.85
C HIS A 107 15.55 -9.92 3.50
N HIS A 108 14.71 -10.10 4.52
CA HIS A 108 13.32 -10.55 4.39
C HIS A 108 12.36 -9.38 4.54
N PHE A 109 11.21 -9.45 3.85
CA PHE A 109 10.15 -8.45 4.01
C PHE A 109 9.34 -8.76 5.27
N GLN A 110 9.49 -7.93 6.31
CA GLN A 110 8.77 -8.11 7.56
C GLN A 110 7.35 -7.52 7.48
N VAL A 111 6.34 -8.36 7.67
CA VAL A 111 4.93 -7.94 7.75
C VAL A 111 4.59 -7.52 9.19
N THR A 112 4.80 -6.24 9.47
CA THR A 112 4.46 -5.61 10.76
C THR A 112 2.97 -5.22 10.83
N LYS A 113 2.47 -4.81 12.01
CA LYS A 113 1.12 -4.25 12.16
C LYS A 113 0.85 -3.09 11.18
N ASN A 114 1.81 -2.18 11.03
CA ASN A 114 1.71 -1.06 10.09
C ASN A 114 1.72 -1.54 8.64
N THR A 115 2.53 -2.56 8.31
CA THR A 115 2.50 -3.20 6.98
C THR A 115 1.12 -3.79 6.68
N LYS A 116 0.51 -4.49 7.65
CA LYS A 116 -0.86 -5.02 7.50
C LYS A 116 -1.88 -3.93 7.26
N GLN A 117 -1.87 -2.85 8.06
CA GLN A 117 -2.76 -1.70 7.89
C GLN A 117 -2.64 -1.08 6.48
N LYS A 118 -1.42 -0.86 6.00
CA LYS A 118 -1.15 -0.36 4.64
C LYS A 118 -1.73 -1.29 3.58
N LEU A 119 -1.50 -2.60 3.71
CA LEU A 119 -2.03 -3.60 2.80
C LEU A 119 -3.56 -3.66 2.81
N PHE A 120 -4.21 -3.52 3.96
CA PHE A 120 -5.68 -3.46 4.03
C PHE A 120 -6.25 -2.26 3.28
N ILE A 121 -5.64 -1.08 3.45
CA ILE A 121 -6.09 0.14 2.75
C ILE A 121 -5.85 0.03 1.24
N ILE A 122 -4.71 -0.52 0.82
CA ILE A 122 -4.43 -0.78 -0.60
C ILE A 122 -5.41 -1.82 -1.16
N ASN A 123 -5.68 -2.91 -0.44
CA ASN A 123 -6.62 -3.94 -0.86
C ASN A 123 -8.06 -3.42 -0.97
N LEU A 124 -8.48 -2.55 -0.06
CA LEU A 124 -9.76 -1.86 -0.15
C LEU A 124 -9.81 -0.97 -1.40
N ALA A 125 -8.75 -0.22 -1.67
CA ALA A 125 -8.65 0.59 -2.89
C ALA A 125 -8.68 -0.24 -4.18
N LEU A 126 -8.05 -1.43 -4.18
CA LEU A 126 -8.12 -2.37 -5.31
C LEU A 126 -9.55 -2.88 -5.55
N ILE A 127 -10.30 -3.20 -4.49
CA ILE A 127 -11.70 -3.61 -4.62
C ILE A 127 -12.55 -2.47 -5.20
N CYS A 128 -12.33 -1.25 -4.72
CA CYS A 128 -13.02 -0.05 -5.20
C CYS A 128 -12.47 0.51 -6.52
N PHE A 129 -11.46 -0.12 -7.13
CA PHE A 129 -10.72 0.43 -8.27
C PHE A 129 -11.61 0.76 -9.47
N HIS A 130 -12.65 -0.04 -9.71
CA HIS A 130 -13.62 0.18 -10.78
C HIS A 130 -14.53 1.40 -10.59
N LYS A 131 -14.60 1.95 -9.37
CA LYS A 131 -15.39 3.14 -9.00
C LYS A 131 -14.58 4.43 -9.05
N PHE A 132 -13.34 4.37 -9.49
CA PHE A 132 -12.51 5.56 -9.62
C PHE A 132 -12.79 6.17 -11.00
N ASP A 133 -13.26 7.42 -11.05
CA ASP A 133 -13.76 8.07 -12.28
C ASP A 133 -12.82 9.13 -12.92
N ASP A 134 -11.60 9.37 -12.41
CA ASP A 134 -10.82 10.58 -12.77
C ASP A 134 -9.40 10.35 -13.33
N LEU A 135 -8.82 11.36 -13.99
CA LEU A 135 -7.42 11.40 -14.48
C LEU A 135 -6.34 11.07 -13.42
N LEU A 136 -6.61 11.31 -12.14
CA LEU A 136 -5.77 10.88 -11.01
C LEU A 136 -5.57 9.35 -10.98
N ILE A 137 -6.41 8.59 -11.68
CA ILE A 137 -6.29 7.14 -11.88
C ILE A 137 -4.98 6.78 -12.57
N ILE A 138 -4.42 7.61 -13.47
CA ILE A 138 -3.25 7.17 -14.24
C ILE A 138 -2.05 6.98 -13.31
N SER A 139 -1.61 8.02 -12.61
CA SER A 139 -0.51 7.93 -11.65
C SER A 139 -0.81 6.94 -10.54
N PHE A 140 -2.05 6.95 -10.02
CA PHE A 140 -2.48 6.01 -8.99
C PHE A 140 -2.40 4.53 -9.43
N ARG A 141 -2.86 4.22 -10.65
CA ARG A 141 -2.80 2.89 -11.25
C ARG A 141 -1.37 2.45 -11.47
N LEU A 142 -0.46 3.37 -11.80
CA LEU A 142 0.96 3.07 -11.89
C LEU A 142 1.52 2.63 -10.53
N PHE A 143 1.23 3.37 -9.46
CA PHE A 143 1.66 3.00 -8.10
C PHE A 143 1.14 1.62 -7.68
N LEU A 144 -0.14 1.34 -7.92
CA LEU A 144 -0.75 0.04 -7.61
C LEU A 144 -0.16 -1.10 -8.45
N LYS A 145 0.01 -0.90 -9.77
CA LYS A 145 0.63 -1.90 -10.64
C LYS A 145 2.05 -2.22 -10.21
N GLN A 146 2.81 -1.19 -9.81
CA GLN A 146 4.19 -1.36 -9.43
C GLN A 146 4.32 -2.12 -8.12
N VAL A 147 3.57 -1.74 -7.07
CA VAL A 147 3.60 -2.47 -5.79
C VAL A 147 3.13 -3.92 -5.98
N ASN A 148 2.10 -4.15 -6.80
CA ASN A 148 1.64 -5.50 -7.12
C ASN A 148 2.74 -6.32 -7.79
N ARG A 149 3.41 -5.77 -8.82
CA ARG A 149 4.53 -6.43 -9.51
C ARG A 149 5.67 -6.77 -8.54
N TRP A 150 6.00 -5.88 -7.62
CA TRP A 150 7.03 -6.12 -6.63
C TRP A 150 6.64 -7.22 -5.64
N PHE A 151 5.39 -7.28 -5.19
CA PHE A 151 4.91 -8.37 -4.35
C PHE A 151 4.91 -9.70 -5.09
N GLN A 152 4.44 -9.74 -6.35
CA GLN A 152 4.50 -10.95 -7.18
C GLN A 152 5.93 -11.46 -7.29
N LYS A 153 6.89 -10.57 -7.60
CA LYS A 153 8.30 -10.92 -7.67
C LYS A 153 8.81 -11.44 -6.32
N TYR A 154 8.45 -10.80 -5.21
CA TYR A 154 8.83 -11.23 -3.87
C TYR A 154 8.31 -12.63 -3.54
N ILE A 155 7.04 -12.92 -3.81
CA ILE A 155 6.44 -14.23 -3.57
C ILE A 155 7.14 -15.32 -4.39
N LYS A 156 7.47 -15.04 -5.66
CA LYS A 156 8.18 -15.99 -6.53
C LYS A 156 9.60 -16.28 -6.07
N THR A 157 10.35 -15.26 -5.65
CA THR A 157 11.79 -15.40 -5.36
C THR A 157 12.09 -15.78 -3.91
N LYS A 158 11.21 -15.42 -2.98
CA LYS A 158 11.38 -15.66 -1.55
C LYS A 158 10.25 -16.57 -1.08
N LEU A 159 10.55 -17.86 -0.94
CA LEU A 159 9.67 -18.80 -0.26
C LEU A 159 9.36 -18.27 1.14
N PHE A 160 8.10 -18.33 1.54
CA PHE A 160 7.58 -17.85 2.83
C PHE A 160 8.04 -18.72 4.02
N ILE A 161 9.32 -19.06 4.11
CA ILE A 161 9.82 -20.00 5.10
C ILE A 161 9.67 -19.42 6.52
N ASP A 162 9.82 -18.10 6.67
CA ASP A 162 9.96 -17.46 7.98
C ASP A 162 8.74 -16.62 8.43
N GLY A 163 7.63 -16.64 7.68
CA GLY A 163 6.44 -15.81 7.96
C GLY A 163 5.28 -16.58 8.58
N THR A 164 4.50 -15.94 9.45
CA THR A 164 3.22 -16.53 9.93
C THR A 164 2.28 -16.78 8.75
N ILE A 165 1.50 -17.86 8.81
CA ILE A 165 0.52 -18.24 7.76
C ILE A 165 -0.40 -17.06 7.40
N GLU A 166 -0.87 -16.32 8.40
CA GLU A 166 -1.69 -15.13 8.23
C GLU A 166 -1.01 -14.05 7.36
N ASN A 167 0.28 -13.79 7.60
CA ASN A 167 1.05 -12.83 6.80
C ASN A 167 1.22 -13.31 5.36
N GLN A 168 1.47 -14.60 5.15
CA GLN A 168 1.59 -15.17 3.81
C GLN A 168 0.27 -15.06 3.04
N LEU A 169 -0.84 -15.41 3.71
CA LEU A 169 -2.18 -15.33 3.15
C LEU A 169 -2.54 -13.89 2.77
N LEU A 170 -2.23 -12.91 3.62
CA LEU A 170 -2.47 -11.50 3.33
C LEU A 170 -1.73 -11.01 2.08
N LEU A 171 -0.46 -11.44 1.90
CA LEU A 171 0.36 -11.09 0.74
C LEU A 171 -0.18 -11.74 -0.55
N ILE A 172 -0.58 -13.01 -0.50
CA ILE A 172 -1.17 -13.71 -1.64
C ILE A 172 -2.53 -13.10 -2.02
N GLN A 173 -3.38 -12.80 -1.05
CA GLN A 173 -4.64 -12.09 -1.28
C GLN A 173 -4.41 -10.73 -1.94
N HIS A 174 -3.38 -10.00 -1.54
CA HIS A 174 -3.01 -8.75 -2.19
C HIS A 174 -2.66 -8.96 -3.67
N CYS A 175 -1.80 -9.92 -4.00
CA CYS A 175 -1.43 -10.22 -5.38
C CYS A 175 -2.63 -10.61 -6.25
N ILE A 176 -3.48 -11.50 -5.75
CA ILE A 176 -4.70 -11.94 -6.44
C ILE A 176 -5.62 -10.74 -6.69
N LYS A 177 -5.96 -9.96 -5.65
CA LYS A 177 -6.81 -8.76 -5.80
C LYS A 177 -6.19 -7.77 -6.77
N GLY A 178 -4.88 -7.56 -6.69
CA GLY A 178 -4.12 -6.70 -7.60
C GLY A 178 -4.30 -7.12 -9.06
N GLN A 179 -4.21 -8.43 -9.34
CA GLN A 179 -4.34 -8.96 -10.68
C GLN A 179 -5.72 -8.72 -11.28
N PHE A 180 -6.78 -9.11 -10.56
CA PHE A 180 -8.16 -8.91 -11.02
C PHE A 180 -8.51 -7.44 -11.19
N SER A 181 -8.21 -6.62 -10.18
CA SER A 181 -8.58 -5.20 -10.19
C SER A 181 -7.82 -4.39 -11.25
N LEU A 182 -6.54 -4.69 -11.47
CA LEU A 182 -5.71 -3.93 -12.40
C LEU A 182 -5.76 -4.45 -13.85
N ARG A 183 -6.46 -5.57 -14.07
CA ARG A 183 -6.54 -6.33 -15.33
C ARG A 183 -5.14 -6.67 -15.87
N THR A 184 -4.27 -7.16 -15.00
CA THR A 184 -2.97 -7.69 -15.44
C THR A 184 -3.15 -9.16 -15.79
N ASN A 185 -2.77 -9.53 -17.01
CA ASN A 185 -2.81 -10.94 -17.44
C ASN A 185 -1.94 -11.78 -16.50
N ILE A 186 -2.52 -12.86 -15.99
CA ILE A 186 -1.83 -13.87 -15.18
C ILE A 186 -1.32 -14.92 -16.15
N SER A 187 -0.04 -15.29 -16.06
CA SER A 187 0.43 -16.46 -16.81
C SER A 187 -0.10 -17.74 -16.16
N PHE A 188 -0.31 -18.79 -16.94
CA PHE A 188 -0.72 -20.09 -16.40
C PHE A 188 0.23 -20.60 -15.29
N GLU A 189 1.53 -20.33 -15.42
CA GLU A 189 2.54 -20.66 -14.40
C GLU A 189 2.31 -19.89 -13.08
N GLU A 190 1.99 -18.59 -13.16
CA GLU A 190 1.67 -17.77 -11.99
C GLU A 190 0.42 -18.27 -11.26
N GLU A 191 -0.59 -18.65 -12.03
CA GLU A 191 -1.83 -19.23 -11.50
C GLU A 191 -1.55 -20.54 -10.76
N GLN A 192 -0.75 -21.43 -11.34
CA GLN A 192 -0.35 -22.68 -10.70
C GLN A 192 0.45 -22.45 -9.41
N ASP A 193 1.34 -21.47 -9.39
CA ASP A 193 2.10 -21.11 -8.19
C ASP A 193 1.17 -20.63 -7.07
N TYR A 194 0.20 -19.75 -7.37
CA TYR A 194 -0.79 -19.34 -6.37
C TYR A 194 -1.63 -20.51 -5.88
N TYR A 195 -2.09 -21.37 -6.78
CA TYR A 195 -2.86 -22.55 -6.41
C TYR A 195 -2.06 -23.48 -5.48
N ARG A 196 -0.77 -23.69 -5.76
CA ARG A 196 0.14 -24.47 -4.89
C ARG A 196 0.22 -23.88 -3.49
N HIS A 197 0.35 -22.56 -3.38
CA HIS A 197 0.36 -21.88 -2.08
C HIS A 197 -0.99 -21.96 -1.36
N LEU A 198 -2.11 -21.73 -2.07
CA LEU A 198 -3.45 -21.82 -1.50
C LEU A 198 -3.77 -23.23 -1.00
N LYS A 199 -3.42 -24.28 -1.77
CA LYS A 199 -3.60 -25.67 -1.36
C LYS A 199 -2.83 -26.01 -0.09
N ARG A 200 -1.61 -25.48 0.07
CA ARG A 200 -0.85 -25.60 1.32
C ARG A 200 -1.59 -24.94 2.48
N PHE A 201 -2.28 -23.82 2.26
CA PHE A 201 -3.00 -23.15 3.34
C PHE A 201 -4.22 -23.92 3.84
N VAL A 202 -4.92 -24.64 2.97
CA VAL A 202 -6.06 -25.49 3.34
C VAL A 202 -5.66 -26.59 4.34
N GLN A 203 -4.39 -26.99 4.35
CA GLN A 203 -3.88 -28.01 5.26
C GLN A 203 -3.69 -27.50 6.70
N TYR A 204 -3.76 -26.19 6.95
CA TYR A 204 -3.59 -25.66 8.31
C TYR A 204 -4.91 -25.71 9.09
N PRO A 205 -4.95 -26.37 10.27
CA PRO A 205 -6.16 -26.48 11.09
C PRO A 205 -6.75 -25.14 11.53
N SER A 206 -5.93 -24.10 11.67
CA SER A 206 -6.40 -22.74 12.00
C SER A 206 -7.26 -22.11 10.91
N LEU A 207 -7.18 -22.61 9.68
CA LEU A 207 -7.95 -22.13 8.52
C LEU A 207 -9.08 -23.10 8.13
N SER A 208 -9.11 -24.32 8.66
CA SER A 208 -10.11 -25.33 8.30
C SER A 208 -11.52 -25.00 8.81
N ASN A 209 -11.64 -24.17 9.84
CA ASN A 209 -12.94 -23.74 10.39
C ASN A 209 -13.57 -22.56 9.64
N ILE A 210 -12.82 -21.96 8.71
CA ILE A 210 -13.28 -20.83 7.91
C ILE A 210 -13.89 -21.43 6.62
N PHE A 211 -15.23 -21.49 6.56
CA PHE A 211 -16.09 -22.04 5.48
C PHE A 211 -15.77 -21.59 4.04
N TYR A 212 -14.79 -20.72 3.84
CA TYR A 212 -14.47 -20.08 2.57
C TYR A 212 -13.69 -20.97 1.58
N THR A 213 -13.14 -22.11 1.98
CA THR A 213 -12.24 -22.86 1.09
C THR A 213 -12.93 -23.57 -0.08
N LYS A 214 -14.21 -23.96 0.03
CA LYS A 214 -14.92 -24.59 -1.10
C LYS A 214 -15.45 -23.57 -2.12
N ASP A 215 -16.02 -22.46 -1.66
CA ASP A 215 -16.61 -21.46 -2.56
C ASP A 215 -15.55 -20.51 -3.15
N PHE A 216 -14.48 -20.21 -2.42
CA PHE A 216 -13.40 -19.37 -2.93
C PHE A 216 -12.64 -20.05 -4.07
N ILE A 217 -12.49 -21.38 -4.04
CA ILE A 217 -11.91 -22.13 -5.17
C ILE A 217 -12.87 -22.11 -6.37
N ARG A 218 -14.18 -22.20 -6.13
CA ARG A 218 -15.21 -22.13 -7.19
C ARG A 218 -15.24 -20.80 -7.94
N TYR A 219 -14.84 -19.68 -7.34
CA TYR A 219 -14.79 -18.39 -8.03
C TYR A 219 -13.64 -18.28 -9.06
N PHE A 220 -12.71 -19.23 -9.07
CA PHE A 220 -11.61 -19.30 -10.03
C PHE A 220 -11.84 -20.35 -11.15
N TYR A 221 -12.98 -21.03 -11.16
CA TYR A 221 -13.42 -21.99 -12.20
C TYR A 221 -14.77 -21.59 -12.78
#